data_AF-A0A1Z1MRM9-F1
#
_entry.id   AF-A0A1Z1MRM9-F1
#
_cell.length_a   1.000
_cell.length_b   1.000
_cell.length_c   1.000
_cell.angle_alpha   90.00
_cell.angle_beta   90.00
_cell.angle_gamma   90.00
#
_symmetry.space_group_name_H-M   'P 1'
#
loop_
_entity.id
_entity.type
_entity.pdbx_description
1 polymer ?
#
loop_
_entity_poly.entity_id
_entity_poly.type
_entity_poly.pdbx_seq_one_letter_code
_entity_poly.pdbx_strand_id
1 'polypeptide(L)' 'MKKNKKPSPISYSDDQEELIINLKKELVILNIKHATKQNFKPHLIKQIKNRISKILTLDKTIE' A
#
# COMPACT_ATOMS: atom_id res chain seq x y z
N MET A 1 12.84 -28.11 22.76
CA MET A 1 13.19 -26.70 22.48
C MET A 1 13.29 -26.53 20.97
N LYS A 2 12.32 -25.86 20.34
CA LYS A 2 12.33 -25.66 18.88
C LYS A 2 13.30 -24.52 18.56
N LYS A 3 14.33 -24.81 17.74
CA LYS A 3 15.34 -23.83 17.34
C LYS A 3 14.64 -22.69 16.60
N ASN A 4 14.78 -21.46 17.10
CA ASN A 4 14.38 -20.26 16.37
C ASN A 4 15.23 -20.19 15.11
N LYS A 5 14.69 -20.64 13.97
CA LYS A 5 15.24 -20.22 12.67
C LYS A 5 15.13 -18.70 12.67
N LYS A 6 16.28 -18.02 12.67
CA LYS A 6 16.32 -16.59 12.33
C LYS A 6 15.58 -16.46 11.00
N PRO A 7 14.57 -15.59 10.87
CA PRO A 7 14.04 -15.31 9.55
C PRO A 7 15.23 -14.90 8.68
N SER A 8 15.37 -15.57 7.54
CA SER A 8 16.23 -15.15 6.44
C SER A 8 16.00 -13.66 6.15
N PRO A 9 16.97 -12.93 5.56
CA PRO A 9 16.73 -11.56 5.15
C PRO A 9 15.59 -11.60 4.13
N ILE A 10 14.39 -11.28 4.62
CA ILE A 10 13.16 -11.23 3.85
C ILE A 10 13.36 -10.12 2.82
N SER A 11 13.01 -10.41 1.57
CA SER A 11 13.01 -9.44 0.48
C SER A 11 11.97 -8.35 0.77
N TYR A 12 12.36 -7.36 1.57
CA TYR A 12 11.50 -6.25 1.97
C TYR A 12 10.85 -5.53 0.78
N SER A 13 11.49 -5.57 -0.38
CA SER A 13 11.00 -5.01 -1.64
C SER A 13 9.69 -5.63 -2.11
N ASP A 14 9.58 -6.96 -2.07
CA ASP A 14 8.46 -7.67 -2.71
C ASP A 14 7.15 -7.39 -1.96
N ASP A 15 7.23 -7.36 -0.62
CA ASP A 15 6.10 -7.06 0.26
C ASP A 15 5.62 -5.60 0.11
N GLN A 16 6.55 -4.66 -0.08
CA GLN A 16 6.23 -3.23 -0.28
C GLN A 16 5.59 -2.99 -1.66
N GLU A 17 6.10 -3.64 -2.70
CA GLU A 17 5.51 -3.58 -4.03
C GLU A 17 4.09 -4.15 -4.07
N GLU A 18 3.87 -5.31 -3.45
CA GLU A 18 2.54 -5.91 -3.36
C GLU A 18 1.57 -5.00 -2.60
N LEU A 19 2.02 -4.38 -1.51
CA LEU A 19 1.23 -3.40 -0.76
C LEU A 19 0.86 -2.18 -1.62
N ILE A 20 1.81 -1.63 -2.39
CA ILE A 20 1.55 -0.52 -3.31
C ILE A 20 0.53 -0.92 -4.38
N ILE A 21 0.65 -2.12 -4.95
CA ILE A 21 -0.28 -2.64 -5.95
C ILE A 21 -1.70 -2.73 -5.37
N ASN A 22 -1.83 -3.25 -4.15
CA ASN A 22 -3.13 -3.36 -3.49
C ASN A 22 -3.75 -1.98 -3.20
N LEU A 23 -2.96 -1.03 -2.71
CA LEU A 23 -3.42 0.35 -2.50
C LEU A 23 -3.86 1.04 -3.80
N LYS A 24 -3.15 0.80 -4.92
CA LYS A 24 -3.55 1.31 -6.24
C LYS A 24 -4.88 0.70 -6.70
N LYS A 25 -5.09 -0.60 -6.51
CA LYS A 25 -6.37 -1.26 -6.83
C LYS A 25 -7.52 -0.65 -6.03
N GLU A 26 -7.33 -0.45 -4.72
CA GLU A 26 -8.34 0.20 -3.87
C GLU A 26 -8.65 1.62 -4.35
N LEU A 27 -7.63 2.40 -4.72
CA LEU A 27 -7.80 3.76 -5.23
C LEU A 27 -8.63 3.78 -6.52
N VAL A 28 -8.43 2.82 -7.43
CA VAL A 28 -9.23 2.67 -8.65
C VAL A 28 -10.70 2.42 -8.30
N ILE A 29 -10.97 1.49 -7.38
CA ILE A 29 -12.34 1.18 -6.93
C ILE A 29 -13.01 2.43 -6.33
N LEU A 30 -12.30 3.19 -5.49
CA LEU A 30 -12.84 4.43 -4.93
C LEU A 30 -13.11 5.50 -5.99
N ASN A 31 -12.25 5.62 -7.00
CA ASN A 31 -12.47 6.56 -8.10
C ASN A 31 -13.67 6.14 -8.96
N ILE A 32 -13.87 4.84 -9.19
CA ILE A 32 -15.08 4.34 -9.88
C ILE A 32 -16.33 4.70 -9.06
N LYS A 33 -16.31 4.47 -7.74
CA LYS A 33 -17.41 4.85 -6.84
C LYS A 33 -17.69 6.36 -6.87
N HIS A 34 -16.65 7.17 -6.92
CA HIS A 34 -16.77 8.63 -7.04
C HIS A 34 -17.37 9.06 -8.37
N ALA A 35 -16.86 8.54 -9.49
CA ALA A 35 -17.35 8.85 -10.83
C ALA A 35 -18.81 8.42 -11.02
N THR A 36 -19.19 7.29 -10.44
CA THR A 36 -20.57 6.76 -10.46
C THR A 36 -21.49 7.38 -9.41
N LYS A 37 -21.00 8.36 -8.63
CA LYS A 37 -21.74 9.03 -7.54
C LYS A 37 -22.34 8.05 -6.52
N GLN A 38 -21.71 6.88 -6.35
CA GLN A 38 -22.10 5.94 -5.31
C GLN A 38 -21.78 6.51 -3.92
N ASN A 39 -22.44 6.00 -2.89
CA ASN A 39 -22.13 6.40 -1.52
C ASN A 39 -20.78 5.79 -1.08
N PHE A 40 -19.80 6.64 -0.78
CA PHE A 40 -18.51 6.24 -0.21
C PHE A 40 -17.90 7.38 0.60
N LYS A 41 -16.86 7.09 1.38
CA LYS A 41 -16.17 8.07 2.21
C LYS A 41 -15.09 8.80 1.41
N PRO A 42 -15.21 10.12 1.11
CA PRO A 42 -14.26 10.84 0.26
C PRO A 42 -12.85 10.91 0.84
N HIS A 43 -12.72 10.95 2.17
CA HIS A 43 -11.42 11.00 2.85
C HIS A 43 -10.54 9.76 2.62
N LEU A 44 -11.13 8.63 2.22
CA LEU A 44 -10.38 7.40 1.91
C LEU A 44 -9.43 7.61 0.72
N ILE A 45 -9.85 8.39 -0.30
CA ILE A 45 -9.00 8.72 -1.45
C ILE A 45 -7.75 9.47 -0.98
N LYS A 46 -7.91 10.47 -0.12
CA LYS A 46 -6.79 11.24 0.46
C LYS A 46 -5.87 10.34 1.29
N GLN A 47 -6.43 9.47 2.13
CA GLN A 47 -5.67 8.58 2.99
C GLN A 47 -4.83 7.58 2.18
N ILE A 48 -5.42 6.95 1.16
CA ILE A 48 -4.72 5.98 0.31
C ILE A 48 -3.61 6.65 -0.49
N LYS A 49 -3.86 7.82 -1.09
CA LYS A 49 -2.81 8.61 -1.77
C LYS A 49 -1.64 8.94 -0.84
N ASN A 50 -1.93 9.35 0.39
CA ASN A 50 -0.89 9.64 1.38
C ASN A 50 -0.09 8.39 1.77
N ARG A 51 -0.76 7.24 1.94
CA ARG A 51 -0.09 5.96 2.22
C ARG A 51 0.85 5.55 1.10
N ILE A 52 0.41 5.59 -0.16
CA ILE A 52 1.25 5.30 -1.33
C ILE A 52 2.47 6.23 -1.34
N SER A 53 2.26 7.53 -1.15
CA SER A 53 3.35 8.52 -1.13
C SER A 53 4.39 8.21 -0.05
N LYS A 54 3.95 7.87 1.17
CA LYS A 54 4.84 7.51 2.28
C LYS A 54 5.70 6.28 1.97
N ILE A 55 5.09 5.22 1.43
CA ILE A 55 5.81 3.99 1.09
C ILE A 55 6.88 4.30 0.02
N LEU A 56 6.50 4.96 -1.07
CA LEU A 56 7.42 5.33 -2.14
C LEU A 56 8.54 6.29 -1.69
N THR A 57 8.26 7.13 -0.69
CA THR A 57 9.28 8.03 -0.12
C THR A 57 10.28 7.24 0.71
N LEU A 58 9.80 6.29 1.52
CA LEU A 58 10.65 5.44 2.34
C LEU A 58 11.57 4.57 1.47
N ASP A 59 11.06 4.01 0.37
CA ASP A 59 11.88 3.23 -0.57
C ASP A 59 13.03 4.07 -1.14
N LYS A 60 12.75 5.31 -1.56
CA LYS A 60 13.76 6.24 -2.11
C LYS A 60 14.79 6.72 -1.10
N THR A 61 14.47 6.74 0.19
CA THR A 61 15.42 7.16 1.24
C THR A 61 16.39 6.06 1.65
N ILE A 62 16.15 4.82 1.21
CA ILE A 62 16.96 3.65 1.55
C ILE A 62 18.00 3.34 0.46
N GLU A 63 17.85 3.89 -0.75
CA GLU A 63 18.86 3.93 -1.82
C GLU A 63 19.91 5.04 -1.60
#